data_AF-A0AAW0ECB3-F1
#
_entry.id   AF-A0AAW0ECB3-F1
#
_cell.length_a   1.000
_cell.length_b   1.000
_cell.length_c   1.000
_cell.angle_alpha   90.00
_cell.angle_beta   90.00
_cell.angle_gamma   90.00
#
_symmetry.space_group_name_H-M   'P 1'
#
loop_
_entity.id
_entity.type
_entity.pdbx_description
1 polymer ?
#
loop_
_entity_poly.entity_id
_entity_poly.type
_entity_poly.pdbx_seq_one_letter_code
_entity_poly.pdbx_strand_id
1 'polypeptide(L)'
;MTAPIAYINVAESGDEVFDWLLAISGLATVVTWLSVCVCHVRFRRAWKVQGHSIEELPFQAMGGVYGSWFGIVLMVLVLIAQFYVAVWPIGFNGTPTERVQSFFKAYMAIPIILCFWIIGYAWKRTTPRRAHEIDLDSGRKSWLTVEEMRQYRLERSQAPLHIRIYRMLFTN
;
A
#
# COMPACT_ATOMS: atom_id res chain seq x y z
N MET A 1 -15.25 7.09 -10.08
CA MET A 1 -14.17 6.56 -10.96
C MET A 1 -14.52 5.23 -11.63
N THR A 2 -15.75 4.70 -11.49
CA THR A 2 -16.17 3.38 -12.04
C THR A 2 -16.90 3.46 -13.39
N ALA A 3 -17.38 4.64 -13.79
CA ALA A 3 -18.18 4.82 -15.01
C ALA A 3 -17.51 4.31 -16.31
N PRO A 4 -16.19 4.50 -16.54
CA PRO A 4 -15.55 3.98 -17.76
C PRO A 4 -15.39 2.46 -17.78
N ILE A 5 -15.24 1.82 -16.61
CA ILE A 5 -15.06 0.37 -16.50
C ILE A 5 -16.41 -0.33 -16.70
N ALA A 6 -17.49 0.23 -16.16
CA ALA A 6 -18.85 -0.28 -16.38
C ALA A 6 -19.31 -0.19 -17.84
N TYR A 7 -18.77 0.75 -18.63
CA TYR A 7 -19.09 0.88 -20.06
C TYR A 7 -18.64 -0.33 -20.90
N ILE A 8 -17.68 -1.13 -20.40
CA ILE A 8 -17.20 -2.34 -21.07
C ILE A 8 -18.30 -3.43 -21.14
N ASN A 9 -19.25 -3.44 -20.19
CA ASN A 9 -20.38 -4.39 -20.17
C ASN A 9 -21.37 -4.21 -21.32
N VAL A 10 -21.21 -3.16 -22.14
CA VAL A 10 -21.99 -2.98 -23.38
C VAL A 10 -21.54 -3.96 -24.48
N ALA A 11 -20.31 -4.48 -24.41
CA ALA A 11 -19.81 -5.50 -25.33
C ALA A 11 -20.37 -6.89 -25.00
N GLU A 12 -20.50 -7.76 -26.01
CA GLU A 12 -21.05 -9.11 -25.88
C GLU A 12 -20.29 -10.01 -24.87
N SER A 13 -19.00 -9.75 -24.66
CA SER A 13 -18.14 -10.39 -23.66
C SER A 13 -17.75 -9.45 -22.50
N GLY A 14 -18.48 -8.36 -22.31
CA GLY A 14 -18.11 -7.28 -21.40
C GLY A 14 -18.03 -7.68 -19.93
N ASP A 15 -18.96 -8.51 -19.47
CA ASP A 15 -18.99 -8.99 -18.07
C ASP A 15 -17.74 -9.80 -17.72
N GLU A 16 -17.27 -10.67 -18.62
CA GLU A 16 -16.05 -11.45 -18.38
C GLU A 16 -14.81 -10.54 -18.30
N VAL A 17 -14.70 -9.57 -19.20
CA VAL A 17 -13.58 -8.61 -19.21
C VAL A 17 -13.61 -7.74 -17.96
N PHE A 18 -14.80 -7.31 -17.54
CA PHE A 18 -15.00 -6.55 -16.32
C PHE A 18 -14.52 -7.31 -15.09
N ASP A 19 -14.91 -8.58 -14.96
CA ASP A 19 -14.49 -9.43 -13.84
C ASP A 19 -12.96 -9.60 -13.79
N TRP A 20 -12.30 -9.72 -14.95
CA TRP A 20 -10.84 -9.82 -15.01
C TRP A 20 -10.18 -8.52 -14.53
N LEU A 21 -10.65 -7.37 -15.01
CA LEU A 21 -10.13 -6.06 -14.59
C LEU A 21 -10.37 -5.80 -13.11
N LEU A 22 -11.54 -6.20 -12.60
CA LEU A 22 -11.90 -6.09 -11.20
C LEU A 22 -10.99 -6.95 -10.31
N ALA A 23 -10.79 -8.22 -10.68
CA ALA A 23 -9.92 -9.14 -9.96
C ALA A 23 -8.47 -8.64 -9.91
N ILE A 24 -7.95 -8.12 -11.04
CA ILE A 24 -6.60 -7.57 -11.11
C ILE A 24 -6.45 -6.33 -10.23
N SER A 25 -7.38 -5.38 -10.36
CA SER A 25 -7.36 -4.12 -9.60
C SER A 25 -7.48 -4.36 -8.09
N GLY A 26 -8.41 -5.23 -7.67
CA GLY A 26 -8.62 -5.58 -6.28
C GLY A 26 -7.37 -6.20 -5.64
N LEU A 27 -6.79 -7.21 -6.28
CA LEU A 27 -5.63 -7.90 -5.72
C LEU A 27 -4.36 -7.01 -5.74
N ALA A 28 -4.18 -6.21 -6.79
CA ALA A 28 -3.08 -5.24 -6.86
C ALA A 28 -3.18 -4.18 -5.75
N THR A 29 -4.39 -3.74 -5.41
CA THR A 29 -4.64 -2.82 -4.30
C THR A 29 -4.20 -3.44 -2.98
N VAL A 30 -4.65 -4.66 -2.67
CA VAL A 30 -4.29 -5.37 -1.42
C VAL A 30 -2.78 -5.52 -1.27
N VAL A 31 -2.08 -5.94 -2.34
CA VAL A 31 -0.62 -6.09 -2.32
C VAL A 31 0.09 -4.73 -2.17
N THR A 32 -0.42 -3.68 -2.78
CA THR A 32 0.13 -2.32 -2.66
C THR A 32 0.06 -1.83 -1.21
N TRP A 33 -1.10 -1.97 -0.57
CA TRP A 33 -1.28 -1.58 0.84
C TRP A 33 -0.40 -2.41 1.78
N LEU A 34 -0.31 -3.73 1.54
CA LEU A 34 0.60 -4.61 2.29
C LEU A 34 2.06 -4.15 2.16
N SER A 35 2.51 -3.85 0.95
CA SER A 35 3.87 -3.34 0.68
C SER A 35 4.13 -2.01 1.40
N VAL A 36 3.20 -1.07 1.36
CA VAL A 36 3.31 0.22 2.07
C VAL A 36 3.46 0.00 3.57
N CYS A 37 2.63 -0.86 4.18
CA CYS A 37 2.74 -1.14 5.62
C CYS A 37 4.06 -1.80 5.98
N VAL A 38 4.53 -2.78 5.20
CA VAL A 38 5.84 -3.44 5.42
C VAL A 38 6.99 -2.44 5.27
N CYS A 39 6.96 -1.59 4.25
CA CYS A 39 7.94 -0.52 4.06
C CYS A 39 7.97 0.45 5.25
N HIS A 40 6.80 0.83 5.78
CA HIS A 40 6.74 1.69 6.96
C HIS A 40 7.34 1.03 8.20
N VAL A 41 7.03 -0.25 8.47
CA VAL A 41 7.64 -1.00 9.59
C VAL A 41 9.16 -1.08 9.45
N ARG A 42 9.66 -1.36 8.23
CA ARG A 42 11.11 -1.40 7.97
C ARG A 42 11.78 -0.05 8.12
N PHE A 43 11.17 1.02 7.60
CA PHE A 43 11.64 2.40 7.77
C PHE A 43 11.76 2.75 9.24
N ARG A 44 10.73 2.46 10.04
CA ARG A 44 10.71 2.74 11.48
C ARG A 44 11.77 1.94 12.24
N ARG A 45 12.06 0.71 11.81
CA ARG A 45 13.15 -0.10 12.35
C ARG A 45 14.52 0.49 12.00
N ALA A 46 14.74 0.91 10.75
CA ALA A 46 15.98 1.56 10.33
C ALA A 46 16.23 2.86 11.10
N TRP A 47 15.20 3.70 11.22
CA TRP A 47 15.23 4.95 11.97
C TRP A 47 15.71 4.74 13.41
N LYS A 48 15.14 3.76 14.11
CA LYS A 48 15.53 3.42 15.48
C LYS A 48 16.95 2.86 15.59
N VAL A 49 17.36 2.00 14.66
CA VAL A 49 18.69 1.36 14.68
C VAL A 49 19.81 2.38 14.42
N GLN A 50 19.54 3.40 13.62
CA GLN A 50 20.50 4.48 13.32
C GLN A 50 20.51 5.60 14.38
N GLY A 51 19.78 5.43 15.49
CA GLY A 51 19.82 6.34 16.64
C GLY A 51 18.90 7.56 16.53
N HIS A 52 18.06 7.65 15.50
CA HIS A 52 17.15 8.78 15.33
C HIS A 52 15.93 8.70 16.24
N SER A 53 15.53 9.86 16.77
CA SER A 53 14.31 10.02 17.56
C SER A 53 13.07 10.21 16.67
N ILE A 54 11.89 9.91 17.21
CA ILE A 54 10.61 10.05 16.48
C ILE A 54 10.25 11.53 16.27
N GLU A 55 10.78 12.42 17.13
CA GLU A 55 10.50 13.86 17.11
C GLU A 55 11.15 14.58 15.93
N GLU A 56 12.22 14.00 15.37
CA GLU A 56 12.91 14.46 14.15
C GLU A 56 12.05 14.30 12.90
N LEU A 57 11.02 13.43 12.93
CA LEU A 57 10.17 13.23 11.78
C LEU A 57 9.19 14.40 11.61
N PRO A 58 9.13 15.01 10.41
CA PRO A 58 8.20 16.12 10.14
C PRO A 58 6.73 15.67 10.16
N PHE A 59 6.49 14.42 9.79
CA PHE A 59 5.16 13.80 9.81
C PHE A 59 5.20 12.50 10.61
N GLN A 60 4.26 12.39 11.56
CA GLN A 60 4.07 11.20 12.37
C GLN A 60 2.74 10.56 11.99
N ALA A 61 2.79 9.27 11.64
CA ALA A 61 1.57 8.51 11.36
C ALA A 61 0.71 8.41 12.63
N MET A 62 -0.59 8.73 12.53
CA MET A 62 -1.51 8.73 13.68
C MET A 62 -1.53 7.38 14.43
N GLY A 63 -1.52 6.26 13.70
CA GLY A 63 -1.47 4.91 14.27
C GLY A 63 -0.05 4.36 14.52
N GLY A 64 1.00 5.11 14.19
CA GLY A 64 2.39 4.70 14.33
C GLY A 64 2.71 3.33 13.70
N VAL A 65 3.60 2.58 14.33
CA VAL A 65 4.02 1.24 13.89
C VAL A 65 2.95 0.18 14.15
N TYR A 66 2.17 0.34 15.22
CA TYR A 66 1.07 -0.58 15.58
C TYR A 66 -0.02 -0.60 14.51
N GLY A 67 -0.40 0.57 14.00
CA GLY A 67 -1.34 0.68 12.89
C GLY A 67 -0.85 -0.04 11.62
N SER A 68 0.45 -0.03 11.34
CA SER A 68 1.02 -0.78 10.21
C SER A 68 1.02 -2.28 10.43
N TRP A 69 1.28 -2.76 11.65
CA TRP A 69 1.14 -4.19 11.96
C TRP A 69 -0.32 -4.65 11.85
N PHE A 70 -1.26 -3.86 12.36
CA PHE A 70 -2.69 -4.14 12.19
C PHE A 70 -3.07 -4.18 10.70
N GLY A 71 -2.60 -3.20 9.91
CA GLY A 71 -2.82 -3.17 8.46
C GLY A 71 -2.25 -4.41 7.74
N ILE A 72 -1.04 -4.84 8.11
CA ILE A 72 -0.44 -6.08 7.57
C ILE A 72 -1.33 -7.29 7.88
N VAL A 73 -1.76 -7.45 9.14
CA VAL A 73 -2.62 -8.57 9.54
C VAL A 73 -3.93 -8.55 8.75
N LEU A 74 -4.58 -7.38 8.64
CA LEU A 74 -5.82 -7.24 7.90
C LEU A 74 -5.66 -7.57 6.41
N MET A 75 -4.60 -7.06 5.77
CA MET A 75 -4.32 -7.37 4.36
C MET A 75 -4.02 -8.86 4.14
N VAL A 76 -3.30 -9.51 5.07
CA VAL A 76 -3.05 -10.96 5.01
C VAL A 76 -4.35 -11.76 5.15
N LEU A 77 -5.24 -11.37 6.07
CA LEU A 77 -6.56 -12.01 6.22
C LEU A 77 -7.41 -11.85 4.95
N VAL A 78 -7.38 -10.68 4.31
CA VAL A 78 -8.05 -10.45 3.03
C VAL A 78 -7.47 -11.36 1.95
N LEU A 79 -6.15 -11.51 1.85
CA LEU A 79 -5.53 -12.43 0.90
C LEU A 79 -5.93 -13.88 1.13
N ILE A 80 -6.05 -14.32 2.40
CA ILE A 80 -6.51 -15.68 2.73
C ILE A 80 -7.98 -15.85 2.33
N ALA A 81 -8.83 -14.89 2.64
CA ALA A 81 -10.25 -14.93 2.25
C ALA A 81 -10.41 -14.94 0.72
N GLN A 82 -9.65 -14.10 0.01
CA GLN A 82 -9.64 -14.05 -1.45
C GLN A 82 -9.18 -15.39 -2.04
N PHE A 83 -8.15 -16.00 -1.47
CA PHE A 83 -7.65 -17.32 -1.90
C PHE A 83 -8.71 -18.39 -1.71
N TYR A 84 -9.38 -18.39 -0.55
CA TYR A 84 -10.46 -19.34 -0.26
C TYR A 84 -11.59 -19.21 -1.28
N VAL A 85 -12.07 -18.00 -1.57
CA VAL A 85 -13.15 -17.76 -2.54
C VAL A 85 -12.71 -18.17 -3.96
N ALA A 86 -11.44 -17.98 -4.32
CA ALA A 86 -10.93 -18.40 -5.62
C ALA A 86 -10.85 -19.93 -5.79
N VAL A 87 -10.48 -20.66 -4.72
CA VAL A 87 -10.37 -22.12 -4.74
C VAL A 87 -11.74 -22.79 -4.57
N TRP A 88 -12.58 -22.24 -3.70
CA TRP A 88 -13.90 -22.76 -3.38
C TRP A 88 -14.99 -21.69 -3.59
N PRO A 89 -15.32 -21.38 -4.86
CA PRO A 89 -16.36 -20.42 -5.17
C PRO A 89 -17.70 -20.85 -4.57
N ILE A 90 -18.35 -19.93 -3.86
CA ILE A 90 -19.62 -20.18 -3.16
C ILE A 90 -20.70 -20.45 -4.21
N GLY A 91 -21.40 -21.58 -4.11
CA GLY A 91 -22.47 -21.96 -5.06
C GLY A 91 -21.98 -22.63 -6.35
N PHE A 92 -20.73 -23.11 -6.39
CA PHE A 92 -20.19 -23.77 -7.58
C PHE A 92 -20.73 -25.20 -7.77
N ASN A 93 -21.48 -25.40 -8.86
CA ASN A 93 -22.03 -26.68 -9.29
C ASN A 93 -21.37 -27.23 -10.59
N GLY A 94 -20.20 -26.70 -10.96
CA GLY A 94 -19.52 -27.03 -12.22
C GLY A 94 -18.56 -28.23 -12.14
N THR A 95 -17.94 -28.53 -13.28
CA THR A 95 -16.94 -29.59 -13.43
C THR A 95 -15.58 -29.21 -12.79
N PRO A 96 -14.68 -30.17 -12.49
CA PRO A 96 -13.35 -29.86 -11.97
C PRO A 96 -12.54 -28.91 -12.86
N THR A 97 -12.70 -29.00 -14.18
CA THR A 97 -11.98 -28.18 -15.16
C THR A 97 -12.41 -26.71 -15.11
N GLU A 98 -13.71 -26.45 -14.97
CA GLU A 98 -14.26 -25.08 -14.84
C GLU A 98 -13.77 -24.42 -13.55
N ARG A 99 -13.63 -25.19 -12.46
CA ARG A 99 -13.11 -24.68 -11.19
C ARG A 99 -11.69 -24.16 -11.33
N VAL A 100 -10.84 -24.89 -12.05
CA VAL A 100 -9.45 -24.48 -12.30
C VAL A 100 -9.42 -23.19 -13.12
N GLN A 101 -10.28 -23.07 -14.14
CA GLN A 101 -10.38 -21.84 -14.94
C GLN A 101 -10.84 -20.64 -14.09
N SER A 102 -11.87 -20.80 -13.26
CA SER A 102 -12.35 -19.76 -12.35
C SER A 102 -11.26 -19.31 -11.35
N PHE A 103 -10.46 -20.25 -10.83
CA PHE A 103 -9.32 -19.92 -9.97
C PHE A 103 -8.31 -19.03 -10.70
N PHE A 104 -7.89 -19.41 -11.91
CA PHE A 104 -6.93 -18.61 -12.67
C PHE A 104 -7.48 -17.25 -13.10
N LYS A 105 -8.78 -17.14 -13.38
CA LYS A 105 -9.46 -15.86 -13.64
C LYS A 105 -9.42 -14.96 -12.40
N ALA A 106 -9.77 -15.49 -11.22
CA ALA A 106 -9.78 -14.74 -9.97
C ALA A 106 -8.39 -14.36 -9.45
N TYR A 107 -7.37 -15.16 -9.74
CA TYR A 107 -5.99 -14.99 -9.24
C TYR A 107 -4.98 -14.52 -10.29
N MET A 108 -5.44 -14.05 -11.46
CA MET A 108 -4.59 -13.63 -12.57
C MET A 108 -3.58 -12.53 -12.19
N ALA A 109 -3.91 -11.71 -11.19
CA ALA A 109 -3.01 -10.67 -10.70
C ALA A 109 -1.74 -11.21 -10.02
N ILE A 110 -1.74 -12.42 -9.42
CA ILE A 110 -0.53 -12.95 -8.76
C ILE A 110 0.61 -13.20 -9.76
N PRO A 111 0.41 -13.94 -10.86
CA PRO A 111 1.43 -14.07 -11.90
C PRO A 111 1.95 -12.73 -12.42
N ILE A 112 1.04 -11.77 -12.63
CA ILE A 112 1.40 -10.43 -13.11
C ILE A 112 2.31 -9.73 -12.09
N ILE A 113 1.92 -9.70 -10.82
CA ILE A 113 2.69 -9.10 -9.73
C ILE A 113 4.06 -9.76 -9.59
N LEU A 114 4.13 -11.10 -9.67
CA LEU A 114 5.39 -11.83 -9.63
C LEU A 114 6.28 -11.48 -10.82
N CYS A 115 5.72 -11.41 -12.04
CA CYS A 115 6.45 -10.95 -13.23
C CYS A 115 7.04 -9.55 -13.03
N PHE A 116 6.23 -8.58 -12.57
CA PHE A 116 6.71 -7.22 -12.30
C PHE A 116 7.78 -7.21 -11.20
N TRP A 117 7.64 -8.04 -10.17
CA TRP A 117 8.64 -8.15 -9.11
C TRP A 117 9.95 -8.73 -9.64
N ILE A 118 9.92 -9.79 -10.45
CA ILE A 118 11.11 -10.40 -11.07
C ILE A 118 11.79 -9.41 -12.02
N ILE A 119 11.03 -8.72 -12.87
CA ILE A 119 11.58 -7.69 -13.77
C ILE A 119 12.23 -6.56 -12.97
N GLY A 120 11.56 -6.08 -11.91
CA GLY A 120 12.09 -5.05 -11.03
C GLY A 120 13.37 -5.50 -10.31
N TYR A 121 13.41 -6.76 -9.86
CA TYR A 121 14.59 -7.36 -9.26
C TYR A 121 15.74 -7.53 -10.26
N ALA A 122 15.46 -8.02 -11.47
CA ALA A 122 16.45 -8.21 -12.53
C ALA A 122 17.04 -6.88 -13.03
N TRP A 123 16.24 -5.82 -13.06
CA TRP A 123 16.69 -4.48 -13.43
C TRP A 123 17.49 -3.82 -12.31
N LYS A 124 16.94 -3.72 -11.10
CA LYS A 124 17.61 -3.02 -10.00
C LYS A 124 18.75 -3.82 -9.39
N ARG A 125 18.75 -5.16 -9.54
CA ARG A 125 19.74 -6.11 -8.97
C ARG A 125 20.10 -5.84 -7.51
N THR A 126 19.20 -5.23 -6.76
CA THR A 126 19.42 -4.83 -5.38
C THR A 126 18.53 -5.69 -4.49
N THR A 127 19.17 -6.31 -3.49
CA THR A 127 18.47 -7.05 -2.45
C THR A 127 17.94 -6.08 -1.39
N PRO A 128 16.89 -6.44 -0.64
CA PRO A 128 16.43 -5.64 0.50
C PRO A 128 17.58 -5.40 1.48
N ARG A 129 18.02 -4.13 1.61
CA ARG A 129 19.14 -3.73 2.49
C ARG A 129 18.81 -3.98 3.96
N ARG A 130 19.84 -4.24 4.78
CA ARG A 130 19.67 -4.38 6.23
C ARG A 130 19.27 -3.04 6.83
N ALA A 131 18.58 -3.05 7.97
CA ALA A 131 18.01 -1.84 8.56
C ALA A 131 19.05 -0.73 8.85
N HIS A 132 20.30 -1.08 9.18
CA HIS A 132 21.38 -0.11 9.41
C HIS A 132 22.01 0.44 8.13
N GLU A 133 21.78 -0.20 6.98
CA GLU A 133 22.33 0.19 5.66
C GLU A 133 21.31 0.94 4.81
N ILE A 134 20.09 1.14 5.34
CA ILE A 134 19.05 1.90 4.65
C ILE A 134 19.44 3.37 4.70
N ASP A 135 19.57 3.98 3.54
CA ASP A 135 19.84 5.42 3.41
C ASP A 135 18.60 6.22 3.84
N LEU A 136 18.73 7.02 4.90
CA LEU A 136 17.68 7.86 5.47
C LEU A 136 17.95 9.36 5.26
N ASP A 137 19.14 9.73 4.81
CA ASP A 137 19.62 11.12 4.75
C ASP A 137 19.63 11.68 3.33
N SER A 138 19.91 10.85 2.31
CA SER A 138 19.93 11.32 0.93
C SER A 138 18.58 11.84 0.47
N GLY A 139 18.53 13.10 0.05
CA GLY A 139 17.32 13.75 -0.46
C GLY A 139 16.35 14.24 0.62
N ARG A 140 16.75 14.25 1.91
CA ARG A 140 15.93 14.81 2.99
C ARG A 140 15.77 16.33 2.80
N LYS A 141 14.52 16.79 2.59
CA LYS A 141 14.22 18.21 2.38
C LYS A 141 14.12 19.03 3.68
N SER A 142 13.93 18.38 4.83
CA SER A 142 13.84 19.04 6.13
C SER A 142 15.05 18.65 6.99
N TRP A 143 15.94 19.62 7.22
CA TRP A 143 17.08 19.52 8.13
C TRP A 143 16.77 20.14 9.50
N LEU A 144 15.49 20.29 9.83
CA LEU A 144 15.06 20.91 11.07
C LEU A 144 15.54 20.05 12.24
N THR A 145 16.33 20.66 13.11
CA THR A 145 16.71 20.10 14.40
C THR A 145 15.47 19.75 15.22
N VAL A 146 15.61 18.89 16.23
CA VAL A 146 14.50 18.51 17.12
C VAL A 146 13.85 19.74 17.75
N GLU A 147 14.66 20.73 18.14
CA GLU A 147 14.22 22.01 18.66
C GLU A 147 13.40 22.82 17.65
N GLU A 148 13.87 22.97 16.42
CA GLU A 148 13.14 23.69 15.36
C GLU A 148 11.81 22.98 15.02
N MET A 149 11.81 21.64 14.99
CA MET A 149 10.60 20.83 14.81
C MET A 149 9.61 21.03 15.98
N ARG A 150 10.11 21.14 17.21
CA ARG A 150 9.29 21.39 18.41
C ARG A 150 8.69 22.79 18.36
N GLN A 151 9.47 23.81 17.98
CA GLN A 151 8.99 25.18 17.79
C GLN A 151 7.91 25.25 16.72
N TYR A 152 8.13 24.63 15.56
CA TYR A 152 7.14 24.58 14.49
C TYR A 152 5.82 23.91 14.92
N ARG A 153 5.90 22.82 15.69
CA ARG A 153 4.70 22.16 16.26
C ARG A 153 3.98 23.06 17.26
N LEU A 154 4.72 23.78 18.12
CA LEU A 154 4.16 24.72 19.08
C LEU A 154 3.46 25.88 18.37
N GLU A 155 4.09 26.49 17.38
CA GLU A 155 3.48 27.54 16.55
C GLU A 155 2.20 27.05 15.86
N ARG A 156 2.19 25.83 15.31
CA ARG A 156 0.97 25.24 14.71
C ARG A 156 -0.11 24.98 15.76
N SER A 157 0.27 24.56 16.97
CA SER A 157 -0.69 24.33 18.07
C SER A 157 -1.29 25.63 18.61
N GLN A 158 -0.53 26.73 18.58
CA GLN A 158 -0.97 28.06 19.01
C GLN A 158 -1.65 28.86 17.89
N ALA A 159 -1.51 28.44 16.63
CA ALA A 159 -2.11 29.14 15.50
C ALA A 159 -3.64 29.20 15.63
N PRO A 160 -4.26 30.40 15.52
CA PRO A 160 -5.70 30.58 15.58
C PRO A 160 -6.42 29.91 14.39
N LEU A 161 -7.69 29.56 14.59
CA LEU A 161 -8.51 28.77 13.65
C LEU A 161 -8.49 29.31 12.21
N HIS A 162 -8.54 30.63 12.01
CA HIS A 162 -8.55 31.24 10.69
C HIS A 162 -7.25 30.99 9.89
N ILE A 163 -6.09 31.00 10.55
CA ILE A 163 -4.80 30.68 9.91
C ILE A 163 -4.74 29.20 9.53
N ARG A 164 -5.28 28.31 10.37
CA ARG A 164 -5.35 26.87 10.08
C ARG A 164 -6.20 26.59 8.83
N ILE A 165 -7.36 27.23 8.73
CA ILE A 165 -8.28 27.10 7.60
C ILE A 165 -7.63 27.67 6.32
N TYR A 166 -7.04 28.87 6.39
CA TYR A 166 -6.35 29.48 5.25
C TYR A 166 -5.23 28.59 4.71
N ARG A 167 -4.36 28.06 5.58
CA ARG A 167 -3.26 27.18 5.16
C ARG A 167 -3.75 25.86 4.55
N MET A 168 -4.86 25.33 5.05
CA MET A 168 -5.46 24.09 4.52
C MET A 168 -6.01 24.29 3.10
N LEU A 169 -6.51 25.49 2.78
CA LEU A 169 -7.11 25.81 1.49
C LEU A 169 -6.10 26.32 0.44
N PHE A 170 -5.04 27.02 0.87
CA PHE A 170 -4.20 27.80 -0.05
C PHE A 170 -2.70 27.47 0.00
N THR A 171 -2.24 26.47 0.76
CA THR A 171 -0.80 26.19 0.93
C THR A 171 -0.42 24.72 0.71
N ASN A 172 -1.20 23.97 -0.10
CA ASN A 172 -0.80 22.63 -0.57
C ASN A 172 -0.03 22.72 -1.89
#